data_AF-A0A4Z0C1X6-F1
#
_entry.id   AF-A0A4Z0C1X6-F1
#
_cell.length_a   1.000
_cell.length_b   1.000
_cell.length_c   1.000
_cell.angle_alpha   90.00
_cell.angle_beta   90.00
_cell.angle_gamma   90.00
#
_symmetry.space_group_name_H-M   'P 1'
#
loop_
_entity.id
_entity.type
_entity.pdbx_description
1 polymer ?
#
loop_
_entity_poly.entity_id
_entity_poly.type
_entity_poly.pdbx_seq_one_letter_code
_entity_poly.pdbx_strand_id
1 'polypeptide(L)'
;MVHRKPVGHPSFVMGLGGFLGGVAAGVIHADFLGFLFLTLGATYGLLAALGHIHNAYAGSQLGQVIGLSTVLSMPAGFAGMLLARSLWG
;
A
#
# COMPACT_ATOMS: atom_id res chain seq x y z
N MET A 1 19.59 -24.92 11.32
CA MET A 1 18.16 -24.54 11.28
C MET A 1 18.07 -23.22 10.53
N VAL A 2 17.58 -23.23 9.28
CA VAL A 2 17.48 -22.02 8.46
C VAL A 2 16.32 -21.19 8.99
N HIS A 3 16.64 -20.11 9.69
CA HIS A 3 15.67 -19.15 10.21
C HIS A 3 15.09 -18.38 9.02
N ARG A 4 14.04 -18.92 8.38
CA ARG A 4 13.28 -18.20 7.37
C ARG A 4 12.49 -17.11 8.09
N LYS A 5 13.04 -15.89 8.17
CA LYS A 5 12.21 -14.71 8.44
C LYS A 5 11.04 -14.77 7.46
N PRO A 6 9.78 -14.62 7.90
CA PRO A 6 8.68 -14.45 6.97
C PRO A 6 8.87 -13.08 6.32
N VAL A 7 9.71 -13.01 5.30
CA VAL A 7 9.82 -11.86 4.43
C VAL A 7 8.55 -11.92 3.59
N GLY A 8 7.48 -11.29 4.10
CA GLY A 8 6.20 -11.25 3.41
C GLY A 8 6.42 -10.77 1.98
N HIS A 9 5.87 -11.53 1.01
CA HIS A 9 6.10 -11.25 -0.40
C HIS A 9 5.77 -9.77 -0.70
N PRO A 10 6.62 -9.02 -1.42
CA PRO A 10 6.46 -7.57 -1.58
C PRO A 10 5.09 -7.17 -2.14
N SER A 11 4.48 -8.01 -3.00
CA SER A 11 3.11 -7.81 -3.49
C SER A 11 2.04 -7.86 -2.39
N PHE A 12 2.22 -8.69 -1.36
CA PHE A 12 1.32 -8.76 -0.21
C PHE A 12 1.45 -7.51 0.65
N VAL A 13 2.68 -7.05 0.90
CA VAL A 13 2.94 -5.79 1.62
C VAL A 13 2.34 -4.60 0.87
N MET A 14 2.45 -4.61 -0.46
CA MET A 14 1.84 -3.57 -1.30
C MET A 14 0.31 -3.58 -1.26
N GLY A 15 -0.31 -4.76 -1.34
CA GLY A 15 -1.76 -4.90 -1.24
C GLY A 15 -2.28 -4.49 0.14
N LEU A 16 -1.60 -4.91 1.20
CA LEU A 16 -1.96 -4.57 2.58
C LEU A 16 -1.80 -3.07 2.85
N GLY A 17 -0.69 -2.47 2.43
CA GLY A 17 -0.48 -1.03 2.57
C GLY A 17 -1.50 -0.22 1.76
N GLY A 18 -1.83 -0.67 0.55
CA GLY A 18 -2.88 -0.07 -0.26
C GLY A 18 -4.25 -0.16 0.41
N PHE A 19 -4.65 -1.34 0.88
CA PHE A 19 -5.89 -1.57 1.60
C PHE A 19 -6.01 -0.67 2.83
N LEU A 20 -4.97 -0.63 3.68
CA LEU A 20 -4.96 0.21 4.89
C LEU A 20 -5.04 1.71 4.55
N GLY A 21 -4.31 2.16 3.53
CA GLY A 21 -4.41 3.54 3.06
C GLY A 21 -5.80 3.89 2.51
N GLY A 22 -6.43 2.94 1.83
CA GLY A 22 -7.81 3.04 1.37
C GLY A 22 -8.84 3.11 2.50
N VAL A 23 -8.69 2.26 3.52
CA VAL A 23 -9.52 2.30 4.75
C VAL A 23 -9.39 3.66 5.41
N ALA A 24 -8.16 4.14 5.62
CA ALA A 24 -7.92 5.45 6.22
C ALA A 24 -8.58 6.58 5.40
N ALA A 25 -8.46 6.55 4.07
CA ALA A 25 -9.12 7.50 3.18
C ALA A 25 -10.66 7.43 3.28
N GLY A 26 -11.21 6.23 3.43
CA GLY A 26 -12.65 6.03 3.61
C GLY A 26 -13.17 6.58 4.94
N VAL A 27 -12.44 6.35 6.03
CA VAL A 27 -12.78 6.85 7.38
C VAL A 27 -12.77 8.37 7.45
N ILE A 28 -11.82 9.04 6.80
CA ILE A 28 -11.73 10.51 6.84
C ILE A 28 -12.54 11.20 5.73
N HIS A 29 -13.33 10.45 4.95
CA HIS A 29 -14.03 10.93 3.75
C HIS A 29 -13.12 11.72 2.79
N ALA A 30 -11.90 11.24 2.56
CA ALA A 30 -10.96 11.90 1.66
C ALA A 30 -11.47 11.93 0.21
N ASP A 31 -11.17 13.03 -0.48
CA ASP A 31 -11.32 13.14 -1.93
C ASP A 31 -10.33 12.23 -2.68
N PHE A 32 -10.50 12.11 -4.00
CA PHE A 32 -9.67 11.23 -4.85
C PHE A 32 -8.16 11.45 -4.68
N LEU A 33 -7.72 12.71 -4.54
CA LEU A 33 -6.33 13.04 -4.27
C LEU A 33 -5.87 12.54 -2.89
N GLY A 34 -6.69 12.69 -1.85
CA GLY A 34 -6.39 12.18 -0.52
C GLY A 34 -6.33 10.65 -0.51
N PHE A 35 -7.23 9.98 -1.22
CA PHE A 35 -7.18 8.55 -1.46
C PHE A 35 -5.87 8.11 -2.12
N LEU A 36 -5.44 8.81 -3.18
CA LEU A 36 -4.16 8.54 -3.86
C LEU A 36 -2.97 8.67 -2.91
N PHE A 37 -2.86 9.78 -2.18
CA PHE A 37 -1.76 10.01 -1.25
C PHE A 37 -1.74 9.02 -0.09
N LEU A 38 -2.91 8.70 0.49
CA LEU A 38 -2.99 7.75 1.60
C LEU A 38 -2.69 6.32 1.15
N THR A 39 -3.23 5.89 0.00
CA THR A 39 -3.03 4.54 -0.54
C THR A 39 -1.57 4.33 -0.96
N LEU A 40 -0.98 5.29 -1.68
CA LEU A 40 0.42 5.23 -2.10
C LEU A 40 1.38 5.42 -0.92
N GLY A 41 1.08 6.38 -0.04
CA GLY A 41 1.87 6.67 1.15
C GLY A 41 1.90 5.49 2.13
N ALA A 42 0.76 4.86 2.39
CA ALA A 42 0.69 3.67 3.24
C ALA A 42 1.40 2.46 2.60
N THR A 43 1.24 2.26 1.29
CA THR A 43 1.97 1.23 0.53
C THR A 43 3.48 1.40 0.64
N TYR A 44 3.98 2.61 0.36
CA TYR A 44 5.39 2.94 0.41
C TYR A 44 5.94 2.88 1.84
N GLY A 45 5.18 3.41 2.81
CA GLY A 45 5.51 3.35 4.22
C GLY A 45 5.63 1.92 4.73
N LEU A 46 4.74 1.01 4.31
CA LEU A 46 4.78 -0.40 4.71
C LEU A 46 5.96 -1.14 4.05
N LEU A 47 6.24 -0.88 2.77
CA LEU A 47 7.42 -1.39 2.08
C LEU A 47 8.72 -0.92 2.75
N ALA A 48 8.80 0.35 3.13
CA ALA A 48 9.93 0.93 3.84
C ALA A 48 10.09 0.32 5.25
N ALA A 49 8.99 0.22 6.01
CA ALA A 49 8.97 -0.31 7.36
C ALA A 49 9.36 -1.81 7.42
N LEU A 50 8.95 -2.60 6.42
CA LEU A 50 9.35 -4.00 6.29
C LEU A 50 10.73 -4.19 5.64
N GLY A 51 11.50 -3.12 5.40
CA GLY A 51 12.86 -3.20 4.90
C GLY A 51 13.00 -3.71 3.46
N HIS A 52 11.90 -3.69 2.68
CA HIS A 52 11.93 -4.10 1.27
C HIS A 52 12.56 -3.03 0.37
N ILE A 53 12.71 -1.80 0.89
CA ILE A 53 13.41 -0.70 0.24
C ILE A 53 14.81 -0.60 0.86
N HIS A 54 15.70 -1.53 0.52
CA HIS A 54 17.12 -1.44 0.87
C HIS A 54 17.91 -0.92 -0.33
N ASN A 55 18.14 0.40 -0.37
CA ASN A 55 19.16 1.24 -1.04
C ASN A 55 19.86 0.83 -2.38
N ALA A 56 19.50 -0.24 -3.08
CA ALA A 56 20.25 -0.70 -4.25
C ALA A 56 19.62 -0.37 -5.62
N TYR A 57 18.36 0.07 -5.69
CA TYR A 57 17.64 0.22 -6.97
C TYR A 57 16.65 1.41 -7.00
N ALA A 58 17.06 2.57 -6.51
CA ALA A 58 16.20 3.76 -6.39
C ALA A 58 15.51 4.19 -7.69
N GLY A 59 16.10 3.96 -8.87
CA GLY A 59 15.52 4.33 -10.16
C GLY A 59 14.51 3.31 -10.72
N SER A 60 14.83 2.00 -10.68
CA SER A 60 13.97 0.96 -11.25
C SER A 60 12.84 0.53 -10.31
N GLN A 61 13.04 0.64 -9.00
CA GLN A 61 11.99 0.33 -8.01
C GLN A 61 10.91 1.40 -7.95
N LEU A 62 11.17 2.68 -8.24
CA LEU A 62 10.11 3.69 -8.28
C LEU A 62 9.11 3.42 -9.41
N GLY A 63 9.58 3.04 -10.60
CA GLY A 63 8.70 2.65 -11.71
C GLY A 63 7.91 1.37 -11.41
N GLN A 64 8.54 0.38 -10.80
CA GLN A 64 7.85 -0.84 -10.35
C GLN A 64 6.88 -0.56 -9.19
N VAL A 65 7.24 0.29 -8.24
CA VAL A 65 6.38 0.65 -7.10
C VAL A 65 5.21 1.47 -7.60
N ILE A 66 5.38 2.43 -8.51
CA ILE A 66 4.29 3.21 -9.12
C ILE A 66 3.40 2.29 -10.00
N GLY A 67 3.99 1.42 -10.81
CA GLY A 67 3.26 0.49 -11.68
C GLY A 67 2.54 -0.62 -10.90
N LEU A 68 3.16 -1.19 -9.87
CA LEU A 68 2.53 -2.22 -9.02
C LEU A 68 1.59 -1.61 -7.98
N SER A 69 1.80 -0.38 -7.53
CA SER A 69 0.84 0.28 -6.64
C SER A 69 -0.42 0.71 -7.38
N THR A 70 -0.36 0.94 -8.69
CA THR A 70 -1.56 1.11 -9.52
C THR A 70 -2.30 -0.21 -9.80
N VAL A 71 -1.59 -1.35 -9.86
CA VAL A 71 -2.21 -2.65 -10.16
C VAL A 71 -2.68 -3.41 -8.92
N LEU A 72 -1.96 -3.32 -7.79
CA LEU A 72 -2.28 -4.04 -6.56
C LEU A 72 -2.82 -3.10 -5.48
N SER A 73 -2.14 -1.98 -5.22
CA SER A 73 -2.49 -1.10 -4.09
C SER A 73 -3.74 -0.27 -4.35
N MET A 74 -3.99 0.17 -5.58
CA MET A 74 -5.18 0.95 -5.95
C MET A 74 -6.47 0.12 -5.86
N PRO A 75 -6.58 -1.09 -6.44
CA PRO A 75 -7.78 -1.92 -6.25
C PRO A 75 -7.98 -2.33 -4.78
N ALA A 76 -6.90 -2.69 -4.08
CA ALA A 76 -6.96 -3.04 -2.67
C ALA A 76 -7.39 -1.84 -1.80
N GLY A 77 -6.83 -0.66 -2.07
CA GLY A 77 -7.22 0.58 -1.42
C GLY A 77 -8.65 0.98 -1.72
N PHE A 78 -9.11 0.83 -2.97
CA PHE A 78 -10.49 1.11 -3.33
C PHE A 78 -11.47 0.19 -2.59
N ALA A 79 -11.15 -1.11 -2.51
CA ALA A 79 -11.92 -2.06 -1.71
C ALA A 79 -11.95 -1.65 -0.22
N GLY A 80 -10.79 -1.28 0.34
CA GLY A 80 -10.69 -0.77 1.72
C GLY A 80 -11.52 0.49 1.95
N MET A 81 -11.53 1.42 1.00
CA MET A 81 -12.30 2.66 1.07
C MET A 81 -13.80 2.40 1.05
N LEU A 82 -14.27 1.50 0.18
CA LEU A 82 -15.68 1.11 0.13
C LEU A 82 -16.13 0.44 1.44
N LEU A 83 -15.31 -0.47 1.97
CA LEU A 83 -15.58 -1.17 3.22
C LEU A 83 -15.62 -0.18 4.40
N ALA A 84 -14.64 0.73 4.48
CA ALA A 84 -14.61 1.77 5.50
C ALA A 84 -15.83 2.69 5.42
N ARG A 85 -16.23 3.13 4.21
CA ARG A 85 -17.43 3.94 4.02
C ARG A 85 -18.71 3.20 4.39
N SER A 86 -18.79 1.88 4.18
CA SER A 86 -19.97 1.10 4.60
C SER A 86 -20.08 0.90 6.12
N LEU A 87 -18.96 1.01 6.84
CA LEU A 87 -18.90 0.78 8.28
C LEU A 87 -18.92 2.09 9.10
N TRP A 88 -18.38 3.18 8.55
CA TRP A 88 -18.21 4.47 9.23
C TRP A 88 -18.94 5.66 8.56
N GLY A 89 -19.56 5.46 7.40
CA GLY A 89 -20.44 6.45 6.74
C GLY A 89 -21.91 6.13 6.94
#